data_AF-A0A848SNM3-F1
#
_entry.id   AF-A0A848SNM3-F1
#
_cell.length_a   1.000
_cell.length_b   1.000
_cell.length_c   1.000
_cell.angle_alpha   90.00
_cell.angle_beta   90.00
_cell.angle_gamma   90.00
#
_symmetry.space_group_name_H-M   'P 1'
#
loop_
_entity.id
_entity.type
_entity.pdbx_description
1 polymer ?
#
loop_
_entity_poly.entity_id
_entity_poly.type
_entity_poly.pdbx_seq_one_letter_code
_entity_poly.pdbx_strand_id
1 'polypeptide(L)'
;MNAHSDIERAADAAGGDPRPVSAVSTGVGLAGLAGLFAAVIVGRMIGANGPLSATLALVACALPMMVWTVVVDKTWKHASTGLDWSNPPRSHDACREISITKLAGLWATWAIIGALYCICRWYWDGQYLFAMRMIALAAPAMFIVSIPYIFWIDRRLKQPKDGAYSFGKWLMGDHDEVDREKMIGHLRNWAVKGFFTAFMISIVPGNWFDVLHWSNAEIVSNPIAMAFFLINILFLIDVAFATVGYVLTMRPLDSHIRSSNPYAQGWIAALICYPPFILMGSGGPLDYQGNNDAWTFWFEGQPVVLAIWGGLLVLLTAIYAWATVAFGLRFSNLTHRGIMTHGPYRWTRHPAYLAKNTFWWLAAMPFLPMSGSTVDLIRNTAIIAAVSGVYYWRAKTEEKHLMADPAYQQYWHWMERNAPVPRFFAWATRRSARPMQAGIVPAE
;
A
#
# COMPACT_ATOMS: atom_id res chain seq x y z
N MET A 1 39.37 -7.27 -1.62
CA MET A 1 39.10 -7.20 -0.18
C MET A 1 37.60 -7.17 0.00
N ASN A 2 37.02 -8.27 0.47
CA ASN A 2 35.58 -8.50 0.47
C ASN A 2 34.92 -7.80 1.66
N ALA A 3 34.26 -6.67 1.41
CA ALA A 3 33.43 -5.99 2.42
C ALA A 3 32.28 -6.86 2.96
N HIS A 4 31.97 -7.98 2.29
CA HIS A 4 31.01 -8.97 2.76
C HIS A 4 31.53 -9.84 3.93
N SER A 5 32.84 -10.13 4.00
CA SER A 5 33.39 -10.93 5.10
C SER A 5 33.51 -10.13 6.40
N ASP A 6 33.60 -8.81 6.30
CA ASP A 6 33.72 -7.92 7.47
C ASP A 6 32.34 -7.61 8.08
N ILE A 7 31.27 -7.69 7.29
CA ILE A 7 29.88 -7.56 7.79
C ILE A 7 29.42 -8.85 8.48
N GLU A 8 29.76 -10.03 7.95
CA GLU A 8 29.46 -11.32 8.62
C GLU A 8 30.23 -11.44 9.95
N ARG A 9 31.50 -11.03 9.99
CA ARG A 9 32.28 -11.02 11.25
C ARG A 9 31.84 -9.98 12.28
N ALA A 10 31.22 -8.87 11.85
CA ALA A 10 30.65 -7.89 12.77
C ALA A 10 29.28 -8.32 13.31
N ALA A 11 28.53 -9.14 12.58
CA ALA A 11 27.24 -9.70 13.01
C ALA A 11 27.41 -10.78 14.10
N ASP A 12 28.52 -11.52 14.07
CA ASP A 12 28.85 -12.52 15.11
C ASP A 12 29.49 -11.89 16.37
N ALA A 13 29.89 -10.62 16.33
CA ALA A 13 30.67 -9.96 17.39
C ALA A 13 29.83 -9.15 18.41
N ALA A 14 28.50 -9.13 18.31
CA ALA A 14 27.63 -8.55 19.33
C ALA A 14 26.50 -9.52 19.64
N GLY A 15 26.39 -9.97 20.90
CA GLY A 15 25.35 -10.91 21.38
C GLY A 15 23.91 -10.37 21.37
N GLY A 16 23.49 -9.66 20.32
CA GLY A 16 22.13 -9.23 20.07
C GLY A 16 21.44 -10.09 19.02
N ASP A 17 20.10 -10.14 19.04
CA ASP A 17 19.24 -10.67 17.98
C ASP A 17 18.85 -9.48 17.06
N PRO A 18 19.71 -9.07 16.09
CA PRO A 18 19.49 -7.87 15.32
C PRO A 18 18.23 -7.99 14.48
N ARG A 19 17.47 -6.89 14.41
CA ARG A 19 16.28 -6.84 13.57
C ARG A 19 16.67 -7.01 12.09
N PRO A 20 15.96 -7.85 11.32
CA PRO A 20 16.21 -7.98 9.88
C PRO A 20 16.11 -6.64 9.16
N VAL A 21 16.93 -6.47 8.12
CA VAL A 21 16.99 -5.23 7.34
C VAL A 21 15.68 -5.03 6.58
N SER A 22 15.15 -3.80 6.62
CA SER A 22 13.93 -3.44 5.89
C SER A 22 14.23 -3.28 4.40
N ALA A 23 13.33 -3.70 3.52
CA ALA A 23 13.56 -3.57 2.07
C ALA A 23 13.54 -2.11 1.55
N VAL A 24 13.12 -1.15 2.38
CA VAL A 24 13.05 0.28 2.06
C VAL A 24 13.72 1.04 3.19
N SER A 25 14.52 2.06 2.85
CA SER A 25 15.13 2.95 3.83
C SER A 25 14.09 3.96 4.36
N THR A 26 14.27 4.41 5.60
CA THR A 26 13.42 5.47 6.17
C THR A 26 13.53 6.79 5.39
N GLY A 27 14.66 7.02 4.71
CA GLY A 27 14.89 8.23 3.93
C GLY A 27 13.92 8.41 2.77
N VAL A 28 13.49 7.31 2.12
CA VAL A 28 12.47 7.39 1.06
C VAL A 28 11.17 7.97 1.61
N GLY A 29 10.69 7.45 2.75
CA GLY A 29 9.48 7.95 3.41
C GLY A 29 9.58 9.44 3.77
N LEU A 30 10.69 9.86 4.36
CA LEU A 30 10.91 11.25 4.75
C LEU A 30 11.00 12.19 3.54
N ALA A 31 11.63 11.77 2.45
CA ALA A 31 11.72 12.55 1.23
C ALA A 31 10.32 12.80 0.62
N GLY A 32 9.47 11.78 0.58
CA GLY A 32 8.09 11.91 0.11
C GLY A 32 7.26 12.85 0.97
N LEU A 33 7.42 12.77 2.31
CA LEU A 33 6.74 13.67 3.24
C LEU A 33 7.16 15.12 3.02
N ALA A 34 8.46 15.39 2.87
CA ALA A 34 8.96 16.73 2.62
C ALA A 34 8.35 17.33 1.34
N GLY A 35 8.30 16.55 0.26
CA GLY A 35 7.68 16.96 -1.00
C GLY A 35 6.17 17.22 -0.88
N LEU A 36 5.45 16.32 -0.20
CA LEU A 36 4.00 16.48 0.00
C LEU A 36 3.66 17.67 0.90
N PHE A 37 4.40 17.88 2.00
CA PHE A 37 4.20 19.05 2.86
C PHE A 37 4.49 20.35 2.13
N ALA A 38 5.55 20.41 1.32
CA ALA A 38 5.81 21.57 0.47
C ALA A 38 4.63 21.86 -0.48
N ALA A 39 4.07 20.82 -1.09
CA ALA A 39 2.87 20.97 -1.94
C ALA A 39 1.66 21.47 -1.14
N VAL A 40 1.39 20.95 0.05
CA VAL A 40 0.29 21.40 0.92
C VAL A 40 0.47 22.87 1.30
N ILE A 41 1.67 23.28 1.71
CA ILE A 41 1.97 24.67 2.07
C ILE A 41 1.71 25.59 0.88
N VAL A 42 2.30 25.30 -0.28
CA VAL A 42 2.11 26.10 -1.50
C VAL A 42 0.63 26.12 -1.91
N GLY A 43 -0.03 24.97 -1.90
CA GLY A 43 -1.44 24.84 -2.26
C GLY A 43 -2.36 25.66 -1.36
N ARG A 44 -2.11 25.69 -0.04
CA ARG A 44 -2.84 26.55 0.91
C ARG A 44 -2.54 28.04 0.69
N MET A 45 -1.30 28.42 0.38
CA MET A 45 -0.93 29.81 0.13
C MET A 45 -1.63 30.43 -1.09
N ILE A 46 -1.82 29.64 -2.16
CA ILE A 46 -2.40 30.13 -3.42
C ILE A 46 -3.86 29.68 -3.63
N GLY A 47 -4.46 28.97 -2.66
CA GLY A 47 -5.82 28.44 -2.77
C GLY A 47 -6.00 27.33 -3.81
N ALA A 48 -4.95 26.59 -4.17
CA ALA A 48 -5.01 25.52 -5.17
C ALA A 48 -5.56 24.21 -4.58
N ASN A 49 -6.86 24.18 -4.31
CA ASN A 49 -7.59 23.04 -3.72
C ASN A 49 -8.26 22.11 -4.76
N GLY A 50 -7.99 22.30 -6.05
CA GLY A 50 -8.63 21.55 -7.14
C GLY A 50 -7.97 20.19 -7.47
N PRO A 51 -8.58 19.39 -8.38
CA PRO A 51 -8.08 18.07 -8.76
C PRO A 51 -6.73 18.07 -9.48
N LEU A 52 -6.42 19.12 -10.26
CA LEU A 52 -5.12 19.23 -10.94
C LEU A 52 -3.98 19.47 -9.94
N SER A 53 -4.19 20.34 -8.95
CA SER A 53 -3.24 20.55 -7.85
C SER A 53 -3.04 19.31 -7.00
N ALA A 54 -4.09 18.50 -6.81
CA ALA A 54 -3.96 17.20 -6.14
C ALA A 54 -3.02 16.25 -6.92
N THR A 55 -3.07 16.27 -8.25
CA THR A 55 -2.13 15.50 -9.10
C THR A 55 -0.70 16.03 -8.98
N LEU A 56 -0.52 17.35 -8.96
CA LEU A 56 0.80 17.96 -8.76
C LEU A 56 1.37 17.62 -7.38
N ALA A 57 0.53 17.51 -6.34
CA ALA A 57 0.95 17.07 -5.02
C ALA A 57 1.47 15.61 -5.02
N LEU A 58 0.87 14.73 -5.82
CA LEU A 58 1.42 13.37 -6.02
C LEU A 58 2.80 13.41 -6.67
N VAL A 59 3.01 14.27 -7.67
CA VAL A 59 4.32 14.45 -8.31
C VAL A 59 5.33 14.99 -7.31
N ALA A 60 4.95 15.99 -6.50
CA ALA A 60 5.78 16.56 -5.45
C ALA A 60 6.14 15.52 -4.37
N CYS A 61 5.25 14.58 -4.06
CA CYS A 61 5.53 13.45 -3.17
C CYS A 61 6.46 12.42 -3.85
N ALA A 62 6.20 12.07 -5.11
CA ALA A 62 6.90 11.03 -5.85
C ALA A 62 8.35 11.38 -6.20
N LEU A 63 8.61 12.60 -6.69
CA LEU A 63 9.91 12.99 -7.21
C LEU A 63 11.03 12.90 -6.16
N PRO A 64 10.90 13.45 -4.94
CA PRO A 64 11.93 13.30 -3.91
C PRO A 64 12.17 11.84 -3.52
N MET A 65 11.10 11.02 -3.44
CA MET A 65 11.23 9.59 -3.16
C MET A 65 12.05 8.87 -4.24
N MET A 66 11.78 9.16 -5.52
CA MET A 66 12.54 8.61 -6.64
C MET A 66 13.99 9.04 -6.62
N VAL A 67 14.26 10.34 -6.39
CA VAL A 67 15.62 10.89 -6.30
C VAL A 67 16.38 10.21 -5.16
N TRP A 68 15.80 10.13 -3.96
CA TRP A 68 16.42 9.44 -2.83
C TRP A 68 16.74 7.97 -3.16
N THR A 69 15.75 7.27 -3.72
CA THR A 69 15.84 5.86 -4.08
C THR A 69 16.96 5.59 -5.09
N VAL A 70 17.11 6.45 -6.10
CA VAL A 70 18.09 6.27 -7.18
C VAL A 70 19.49 6.76 -6.79
N VAL A 71 19.58 7.91 -6.11
CA VAL A 71 20.84 8.61 -5.83
C VAL A 71 21.47 8.17 -4.52
N VAL A 72 20.67 8.05 -3.46
CA VAL A 72 21.14 7.73 -2.11
C VAL A 72 21.14 6.22 -1.90
N ASP A 73 19.98 5.59 -2.00
CA ASP A 73 19.84 4.15 -1.76
C ASP A 73 20.41 3.32 -2.91
N LYS A 74 20.53 3.91 -4.12
CA LYS A 74 21.06 3.28 -5.33
C LYS A 74 20.41 1.92 -5.59
N THR A 75 19.09 1.85 -5.41
CA THR A 75 18.33 0.60 -5.47
C THR A 75 18.48 -0.16 -6.78
N TRP A 76 18.79 0.55 -7.87
CA TRP A 76 19.06 -0.02 -9.18
C TRP A 76 20.25 -1.01 -9.18
N LYS A 77 21.12 -0.98 -8.16
CA LYS A 77 22.21 -1.94 -7.94
C LYS A 77 21.79 -3.16 -7.11
N HIS A 78 20.63 -3.12 -6.45
CA HIS A 78 20.20 -4.22 -5.59
C HIS A 78 19.97 -5.49 -6.40
N ALA A 79 20.42 -6.63 -5.88
CA ALA A 79 20.21 -7.93 -6.51
C ALA A 79 18.71 -8.25 -6.71
N SER A 80 17.85 -7.75 -5.80
CA SER A 80 16.39 -7.89 -5.86
C SER A 80 15.77 -7.31 -7.13
N THR A 81 16.40 -6.32 -7.78
CA THR A 81 15.88 -5.75 -9.04
C THR A 81 15.92 -6.73 -10.21
N GLY A 82 16.80 -7.74 -10.14
CA GLY A 82 17.10 -8.66 -11.23
C GLY A 82 17.90 -8.02 -12.38
N LEU A 83 18.41 -6.80 -12.21
CA LEU A 83 19.28 -6.13 -13.18
C LEU A 83 20.72 -6.66 -13.08
N ASP A 84 21.37 -6.81 -14.23
CA ASP A 84 22.77 -7.19 -14.36
C ASP A 84 23.60 -6.02 -14.89
N TRP A 85 24.45 -5.51 -13.99
CA TRP A 85 25.43 -4.46 -14.27
C TRP A 85 26.85 -5.01 -14.39
N SER A 86 27.06 -6.29 -14.07
CA SER A 86 28.38 -6.94 -14.13
C SER A 86 28.76 -7.31 -15.57
N ASN A 87 27.78 -7.55 -16.43
CA ASN A 87 27.97 -7.87 -17.84
C ASN A 87 27.59 -6.70 -18.77
N PRO A 88 28.19 -6.63 -19.98
CA PRO A 88 27.71 -5.71 -21.00
C PRO A 88 26.24 -6.01 -21.34
N PRO A 89 25.43 -5.00 -21.68
CA PRO A 89 24.04 -5.21 -22.05
C PRO A 89 23.96 -6.10 -23.30
N ARG A 90 22.96 -7.00 -23.36
CA ARG A 90 22.71 -7.82 -24.56
C ARG A 90 22.53 -6.93 -25.81
N SER A 91 22.79 -7.47 -27.01
CA SER A 91 22.56 -6.73 -28.25
C SER A 91 21.07 -6.41 -28.44
N HIS A 92 20.77 -5.35 -29.20
CA HIS A 92 19.38 -5.01 -29.50
C HIS A 92 18.68 -6.14 -30.26
N ASP A 93 19.36 -6.77 -31.22
CA ASP A 93 18.79 -7.86 -32.01
C ASP A 93 18.43 -9.07 -31.16
N ALA A 94 19.29 -9.45 -30.20
CA ALA A 94 19.04 -10.57 -29.30
C ALA A 94 17.83 -10.36 -28.36
N CYS A 95 17.48 -9.10 -28.06
CA CYS A 95 16.32 -8.78 -27.21
C CYS A 95 15.09 -8.31 -28.01
N ARG A 96 15.21 -8.07 -29.31
CA ARG A 96 14.16 -7.42 -30.12
C ARG A 96 12.84 -8.19 -30.07
N GLU A 97 12.89 -9.49 -30.30
CA GLU A 97 11.70 -10.35 -30.22
C GLU A 97 11.07 -10.31 -28.83
N ILE A 98 11.89 -10.50 -27.79
CA ILE A 98 11.45 -10.48 -26.39
C ILE A 98 10.73 -9.17 -26.06
N SER A 99 11.33 -8.04 -26.42
CA SER A 99 10.77 -6.72 -26.13
C SER A 99 9.48 -6.46 -26.89
N ILE A 100 9.37 -6.85 -28.17
CA ILE A 100 8.14 -6.71 -28.96
C ILE A 100 7.03 -7.58 -28.38
N THR A 101 7.32 -8.84 -28.06
CA THR A 101 6.37 -9.77 -27.46
C THR A 101 5.88 -9.27 -26.10
N LYS A 102 6.79 -8.72 -25.27
CA LYS A 102 6.40 -8.09 -24.00
C LYS A 102 5.52 -6.88 -24.18
N LEU A 103 5.83 -6.01 -25.14
CA LEU A 103 5.01 -4.83 -25.43
C LEU A 103 3.61 -5.25 -25.86
N ALA A 104 3.50 -6.29 -26.70
CA ALA A 104 2.21 -6.87 -27.08
C ALA A 104 1.43 -7.40 -25.86
N GLY A 105 2.07 -8.24 -25.03
CA GLY A 105 1.43 -8.76 -23.81
C GLY A 105 1.04 -7.66 -22.81
N LEU A 106 1.90 -6.65 -22.61
CA LEU A 106 1.64 -5.51 -21.75
C LEU A 106 0.45 -4.68 -22.22
N TRP A 107 0.41 -4.33 -23.51
CA TRP A 107 -0.66 -3.49 -24.05
C TRP A 107 -1.97 -4.24 -24.27
N ALA A 108 -1.92 -5.55 -24.56
CA ALA A 108 -3.11 -6.39 -24.48
C ALA A 108 -3.68 -6.44 -23.05
N THR A 109 -2.82 -6.48 -22.04
CA THR A 109 -3.25 -6.42 -20.63
C THR A 109 -3.95 -5.10 -20.32
N TRP A 110 -3.38 -3.97 -20.75
CA TRP A 110 -4.04 -2.66 -20.61
C TRP A 110 -5.34 -2.55 -21.40
N ALA A 111 -5.42 -3.14 -22.59
CA ALA A 111 -6.65 -3.18 -23.37
C ALA A 111 -7.76 -3.95 -22.64
N ILE A 112 -7.43 -5.09 -22.02
CA ILE A 112 -8.37 -5.86 -21.19
C ILE A 112 -8.83 -5.03 -19.98
N ILE A 113 -7.90 -4.38 -19.27
CA ILE A 113 -8.24 -3.51 -18.13
C ILE A 113 -9.13 -2.35 -18.59
N GLY A 114 -8.81 -1.70 -19.71
CA GLY A 114 -9.61 -0.63 -20.30
C GLY A 114 -11.01 -1.09 -20.68
N ALA A 115 -11.14 -2.27 -21.28
CA ALA A 115 -12.44 -2.87 -21.58
C ALA A 115 -13.27 -3.12 -20.31
N LEU A 116 -12.64 -3.64 -19.25
CA LEU A 116 -13.30 -3.81 -17.96
C LEU A 116 -13.76 -2.47 -17.36
N TYR A 117 -12.93 -1.42 -17.43
CA TYR A 117 -13.34 -0.08 -17.01
C TYR A 117 -14.53 0.46 -17.83
N CYS A 118 -14.60 0.18 -19.13
CA CYS A 118 -15.73 0.57 -19.96
C CYS A 118 -17.02 -0.20 -19.63
N ILE A 119 -16.93 -1.50 -19.34
CA ILE A 119 -18.09 -2.37 -19.01
C ILE A 119 -18.66 -2.03 -17.63
N CYS A 120 -17.78 -1.79 -16.66
CA CYS A 120 -18.15 -1.58 -15.27
C CYS A 120 -18.62 -0.14 -15.02
N ARG A 121 -19.94 0.08 -15.04
CA ARG A 121 -20.59 1.40 -14.96
C ARG A 121 -20.11 2.28 -13.80
N TRP A 122 -19.76 1.71 -12.65
CA TRP A 122 -19.31 2.48 -11.47
C TRP A 122 -18.00 3.26 -11.69
N TYR A 123 -17.16 2.88 -12.67
CA TYR A 123 -15.98 3.69 -13.01
C TYR A 123 -16.34 5.02 -13.70
N TRP A 124 -17.57 5.15 -14.17
CA TRP A 124 -18.09 6.32 -14.87
C TRP A 124 -19.02 7.15 -14.00
N ASP A 125 -18.88 7.04 -12.68
CA ASP A 125 -19.67 7.79 -11.70
C ASP A 125 -18.79 8.35 -10.56
N GLY A 126 -19.23 9.45 -9.97
CA GLY A 126 -18.59 10.13 -8.85
C GLY A 126 -17.08 10.35 -9.03
N GLN A 127 -16.31 10.03 -7.98
CA GLN A 127 -14.87 10.24 -7.94
C GLN A 127 -14.07 9.43 -8.98
N TYR A 128 -14.59 8.30 -9.48
CA TYR A 128 -13.89 7.48 -10.46
C TYR A 128 -13.77 8.14 -11.83
N LEU A 129 -14.65 9.10 -12.16
CA LEU A 129 -14.54 9.89 -13.39
C LEU A 129 -13.18 10.60 -13.50
N PHE A 130 -12.66 11.09 -12.38
CA PHE A 130 -11.33 11.70 -12.34
C PHE A 130 -10.24 10.68 -12.69
N ALA A 131 -10.29 9.49 -12.08
CA ALA A 131 -9.34 8.42 -12.35
C ALA A 131 -9.38 7.97 -13.83
N MET A 132 -10.57 7.80 -14.40
CA MET A 132 -10.71 7.41 -15.81
C MET A 132 -10.12 8.47 -16.75
N ARG A 133 -10.37 9.75 -16.49
CA ARG A 133 -9.77 10.85 -17.26
C ARG A 133 -8.25 10.86 -17.17
N MET A 134 -7.70 10.69 -15.96
CA MET A 134 -6.25 10.65 -15.75
C MET A 134 -5.59 9.44 -16.42
N ILE A 135 -6.19 8.26 -16.32
CA ILE A 135 -5.70 7.05 -16.98
C ILE A 135 -5.76 7.20 -18.50
N ALA A 136 -6.86 7.71 -19.04
CA ALA A 136 -7.00 7.96 -20.48
C ALA A 136 -5.97 8.99 -20.99
N LEU A 137 -5.73 10.07 -20.24
CA LEU A 137 -4.73 11.07 -20.58
C LEU A 137 -3.30 10.51 -20.50
N ALA A 138 -3.02 9.67 -19.51
CA ALA A 138 -1.69 9.08 -19.31
C ALA A 138 -1.40 7.93 -20.31
N ALA A 139 -2.41 7.22 -20.81
CA ALA A 139 -2.22 6.03 -21.63
C ALA A 139 -1.35 6.25 -22.88
N PRO A 140 -1.54 7.29 -23.72
CA PRO A 140 -0.67 7.56 -24.86
C PRO A 140 0.78 7.80 -24.46
N ALA A 141 1.01 8.60 -23.40
CA ALA A 141 2.35 8.86 -22.89
C ALA A 141 3.00 7.57 -22.35
N MET A 142 2.24 6.75 -21.62
CA MET A 142 2.70 5.44 -21.15
C MET A 142 3.05 4.50 -22.31
N PHE A 143 2.28 4.51 -23.40
CA PHE A 143 2.58 3.73 -24.62
C PHE A 143 3.92 4.13 -25.19
N ILE A 144 4.09 5.42 -25.46
CA ILE A 144 5.31 5.95 -26.06
C ILE A 144 6.53 5.69 -25.16
N VAL A 145 6.42 5.90 -23.84
CA VAL A 145 7.53 5.71 -22.90
C VAL A 145 7.83 4.22 -22.64
N SER A 146 6.82 3.34 -22.70
CA SER A 146 7.02 1.90 -22.49
C SER A 146 7.95 1.28 -23.54
N ILE A 147 7.94 1.77 -24.79
CA ILE A 147 8.77 1.24 -25.87
C ILE A 147 10.27 1.36 -25.55
N PRO A 148 10.87 2.57 -25.42
CA PRO A 148 12.30 2.67 -25.12
C PRO A 148 12.66 2.03 -23.78
N TYR A 149 11.75 2.08 -22.79
CA TYR A 149 11.98 1.46 -21.49
C TYR A 149 12.11 -0.07 -21.57
N ILE A 150 11.18 -0.76 -22.25
CA ILE A 150 11.21 -2.22 -22.37
C ILE A 150 12.43 -2.69 -23.18
N PHE A 151 12.73 -2.02 -24.30
CA PHE A 151 13.93 -2.30 -25.10
C PHE A 151 15.22 -2.07 -24.32
N TRP A 152 15.26 -1.09 -23.43
CA TRP A 152 16.41 -0.85 -22.57
C TRP A 152 16.52 -1.91 -21.47
N ILE A 153 15.43 -2.19 -20.75
CA ILE A 153 15.49 -3.02 -19.55
C ILE A 153 15.73 -4.49 -19.86
N ASP A 154 15.17 -5.04 -20.95
CA ASP A 154 15.35 -6.44 -21.33
C ASP A 154 16.81 -6.80 -21.61
N ARG A 155 17.59 -5.82 -22.07
CA ARG A 155 19.03 -5.97 -22.29
C ARG A 155 19.82 -6.10 -20.97
N ARG A 156 19.23 -5.66 -19.86
CA ARG A 156 19.84 -5.63 -18.52
C ARG A 156 19.25 -6.66 -17.56
N LEU A 157 18.08 -7.24 -17.82
CA LEU A 157 17.49 -8.23 -16.92
C LEU A 157 18.24 -9.56 -16.97
N LYS A 158 18.53 -10.17 -15.82
CA LYS A 158 19.08 -11.53 -15.77
C LYS A 158 18.18 -12.53 -16.50
N GLN A 159 16.88 -12.47 -16.22
CA GLN A 159 15.83 -13.26 -16.89
C GLN A 159 14.84 -12.31 -17.59
N PRO A 160 15.03 -12.02 -18.89
CA PRO A 160 14.14 -11.12 -19.60
C PRO A 160 12.80 -11.77 -19.95
N LYS A 161 12.66 -13.10 -20.08
CA LYS A 161 11.36 -13.75 -20.35
C LYS A 161 10.47 -13.81 -19.08
N ASP A 162 9.72 -12.73 -18.84
CA ASP A 162 8.79 -12.56 -17.71
C ASP A 162 7.32 -12.87 -18.08
N GLY A 163 6.38 -12.64 -17.17
CA GLY A 163 4.98 -12.97 -17.43
C GLY A 163 4.30 -12.13 -18.51
N ALA A 164 4.79 -10.91 -18.79
CA ALA A 164 4.30 -10.13 -19.94
C ALA A 164 4.76 -10.76 -21.26
N TYR A 165 5.97 -11.33 -21.29
CA TYR A 165 6.45 -12.13 -22.41
C TYR A 165 5.62 -13.40 -22.60
N SER A 166 5.39 -14.19 -21.53
CA SER A 166 4.58 -15.41 -21.62
C SER A 166 3.16 -15.13 -22.12
N PHE A 167 2.54 -14.05 -21.65
CA PHE A 167 1.22 -13.64 -22.13
C PHE A 167 1.25 -13.18 -23.60
N GLY A 168 2.29 -12.44 -24.00
CA GLY A 168 2.51 -12.05 -25.40
C GLY A 168 2.67 -13.25 -26.34
N LYS A 169 3.49 -14.24 -25.96
CA LYS A 169 3.66 -15.49 -26.72
C LYS A 169 2.33 -16.23 -26.88
N TRP A 170 1.57 -16.34 -25.79
CA TRP A 170 0.25 -16.96 -25.81
C TRP A 170 -0.71 -16.26 -26.79
N LEU A 171 -0.73 -14.92 -26.82
CA LEU A 171 -1.54 -14.14 -27.78
C LEU A 171 -1.11 -14.32 -29.24
N MET A 172 0.17 -14.59 -29.47
CA MET A 172 0.73 -14.82 -30.80
C MET A 172 0.54 -16.27 -31.29
N GLY A 173 -0.04 -17.15 -30.48
CA GLY A 173 -0.27 -18.57 -30.83
C GLY A 173 0.97 -19.47 -30.67
N ASP A 174 2.07 -18.94 -30.14
CA ASP A 174 3.32 -19.68 -29.91
C ASP A 174 3.30 -20.23 -28.48
N HIS A 175 2.69 -21.42 -28.33
CA HIS A 175 2.41 -22.02 -27.02
C HIS A 175 3.60 -22.75 -26.40
N ASP A 176 4.62 -23.11 -27.19
CA ASP A 176 5.77 -23.90 -26.72
C ASP A 176 6.66 -23.11 -25.76
N GLU A 177 6.72 -21.79 -25.91
CA GLU A 177 7.48 -20.90 -25.03
C GLU A 177 6.69 -20.30 -23.85
N VAL A 178 5.42 -20.71 -23.68
CA VAL A 178 4.55 -20.14 -22.65
C VAL A 178 4.81 -20.77 -21.29
N ASP A 179 5.48 -20.03 -20.42
CA ASP A 179 5.48 -20.32 -18.99
C ASP A 179 4.13 -19.91 -18.37
N ARG A 180 3.26 -20.90 -18.12
CA ARG A 180 1.91 -20.70 -17.59
C ARG A 180 1.90 -20.09 -16.20
N GLU A 181 2.86 -20.44 -15.34
CA GLU A 181 2.92 -19.91 -13.98
C GLU A 181 3.21 -18.41 -14.00
N LYS A 182 4.19 -17.99 -14.81
CA LYS A 182 4.50 -16.56 -15.01
C LYS A 182 3.32 -15.80 -15.64
N MET A 183 2.63 -16.41 -16.59
CA MET A 183 1.45 -15.80 -17.22
C MET A 183 0.33 -15.57 -16.21
N ILE A 184 -0.04 -16.60 -15.42
CA ILE A 184 -1.07 -16.47 -14.38
C ILE A 184 -0.65 -15.44 -13.33
N GLY A 185 0.61 -15.47 -12.90
CA GLY A 185 1.18 -14.47 -11.99
C GLY A 185 1.09 -13.06 -12.54
N HIS A 186 1.36 -12.85 -13.83
CA HIS A 186 1.21 -11.57 -14.52
C HIS A 186 -0.24 -11.10 -14.52
N LEU A 187 -1.19 -11.93 -14.97
CA LEU A 187 -2.61 -11.57 -14.97
C LEU A 187 -3.10 -11.21 -13.57
N ARG A 188 -2.69 -11.96 -12.54
CA ARG A 188 -3.03 -11.68 -11.15
C ARG A 188 -2.42 -10.36 -10.64
N ASN A 189 -1.15 -10.09 -10.94
CA ASN A 189 -0.50 -8.83 -10.60
C ASN A 189 -1.23 -7.63 -11.25
N TRP A 190 -1.63 -7.77 -12.50
CA TRP A 190 -2.34 -6.73 -13.23
C TRP A 190 -3.80 -6.60 -12.84
N ALA A 191 -4.46 -7.66 -12.37
CA ALA A 191 -5.77 -7.56 -11.74
C ALA A 191 -5.72 -6.71 -10.46
N VAL A 192 -4.70 -6.93 -9.60
CA VAL A 192 -4.48 -6.06 -8.43
C VAL A 192 -4.24 -4.62 -8.88
N LYS A 193 -3.32 -4.43 -9.84
CA LYS A 193 -2.92 -3.10 -10.28
C LYS A 193 -4.06 -2.34 -10.94
N GLY A 194 -4.82 -3.00 -11.82
CA GLY A 194 -6.00 -2.43 -12.47
C GLY A 194 -7.09 -2.05 -11.47
N PHE A 195 -7.38 -2.89 -10.48
CA PHE A 195 -8.38 -2.56 -9.47
C PHE A 195 -7.95 -1.38 -8.58
N PHE A 196 -6.78 -1.49 -7.94
CA PHE A 196 -6.38 -0.52 -6.92
C PHE A 196 -5.82 0.78 -7.47
N THR A 197 -5.20 0.80 -8.65
CA THR A 197 -4.67 2.06 -9.21
C THR A 197 -5.79 3.04 -9.51
N ALA A 198 -6.90 2.56 -10.11
CA ALA A 198 -8.07 3.41 -10.37
C ALA A 198 -8.69 3.94 -9.07
N PHE A 199 -8.81 3.09 -8.05
CA PHE A 199 -9.31 3.49 -6.73
C PHE A 199 -8.40 4.53 -6.06
N MET A 200 -7.09 4.31 -6.06
CA MET A 200 -6.15 5.24 -5.42
C MET A 200 -6.15 6.61 -6.10
N ILE A 201 -6.16 6.65 -7.44
CA ILE A 201 -6.24 7.92 -8.18
C ILE A 201 -7.58 8.63 -7.91
N SER A 202 -8.70 7.90 -7.77
CA SER A 202 -10.02 8.51 -7.64
C SER A 202 -10.21 9.26 -6.31
N ILE A 203 -9.60 8.78 -5.23
CA ILE A 203 -9.77 9.36 -3.88
C ILE A 203 -8.80 10.52 -3.55
N VAL A 204 -7.76 10.73 -4.36
CA VAL A 204 -6.74 11.77 -4.13
C VAL A 204 -7.34 13.19 -4.11
N PRO A 205 -8.19 13.61 -5.07
CA PRO A 205 -8.75 14.96 -5.08
C PRO A 205 -9.60 15.29 -3.84
N GLY A 206 -10.39 14.33 -3.36
CA GLY A 206 -11.21 14.51 -2.15
C GLY A 206 -10.32 14.76 -0.93
N ASN A 207 -9.35 13.87 -0.69
CA ASN A 207 -8.41 14.02 0.42
C ASN A 207 -7.57 15.31 0.33
N TRP A 208 -7.24 15.76 -0.89
CA TRP A 208 -6.55 17.04 -1.10
C TRP A 208 -7.44 18.23 -0.70
N PHE A 209 -8.68 18.23 -1.18
CA PHE A 209 -9.65 19.27 -0.84
C PHE A 209 -9.93 19.33 0.67
N ASP A 210 -10.12 18.17 1.30
CA ASP A 210 -10.42 18.01 2.73
C ASP A 210 -9.34 18.55 3.66
N VAL A 211 -8.13 18.80 3.14
CA VAL A 211 -7.04 19.48 3.86
C VAL A 211 -6.98 20.96 3.51
N LEU A 212 -7.10 21.31 2.23
CA LEU A 212 -6.86 22.68 1.79
C LEU A 212 -8.02 23.64 2.04
N HIS A 213 -9.26 23.14 2.12
CA HIS A 213 -10.44 23.98 2.31
C HIS A 213 -10.58 24.61 3.72
N TRP A 214 -9.92 24.03 4.73
CA TRP A 214 -9.99 24.52 6.11
C TRP A 214 -9.39 25.92 6.26
N SER A 215 -10.07 26.80 6.99
CA SER A 215 -9.51 28.12 7.34
C SER A 215 -8.49 28.02 8.49
N ASN A 216 -7.42 28.82 8.45
CA ASN A 216 -6.44 28.84 9.55
C ASN A 216 -7.05 29.28 10.89
N ALA A 217 -8.03 30.18 10.84
CA ALA A 217 -8.71 30.67 12.04
C ALA A 217 -9.48 29.53 12.73
N GLU A 218 -10.27 28.77 11.97
CA GLU A 218 -11.07 27.65 12.48
C GLU A 218 -10.20 26.54 13.09
N ILE A 219 -9.10 26.19 12.40
CA ILE A 219 -8.14 25.20 12.88
C ILE A 219 -7.60 25.59 14.27
N VAL A 220 -7.21 26.85 14.47
CA VAL A 220 -6.59 27.30 15.72
C VAL A 220 -7.60 27.56 16.82
N SER A 221 -8.82 28.00 16.48
CA SER A 221 -9.83 28.37 17.47
C SER A 221 -10.62 27.20 18.05
N ASN A 222 -10.65 26.05 17.38
CA ASN A 222 -11.48 24.91 17.78
C ASN A 222 -10.64 23.60 17.85
N PRO A 223 -10.48 22.99 19.04
CA PRO A 223 -9.69 21.77 19.19
C PRO A 223 -10.25 20.58 18.40
N ILE A 224 -11.57 20.53 18.16
CA ILE A 224 -12.20 19.49 17.33
C ILE A 224 -11.82 19.70 15.86
N ALA A 225 -11.90 20.95 15.37
CA ALA A 225 -11.49 21.30 14.01
C ALA A 225 -10.00 21.00 13.78
N MET A 226 -9.14 21.33 14.77
CA MET A 226 -7.72 20.95 14.74
C MET A 226 -7.54 19.43 14.61
N ALA A 227 -8.27 18.64 15.41
CA ALA A 227 -8.17 17.18 15.36
C ALA A 227 -8.59 16.64 13.98
N PHE A 228 -9.72 17.08 13.44
CA PHE A 228 -10.16 16.68 12.10
C PHE A 228 -9.20 17.11 10.99
N PHE A 229 -8.69 18.34 11.05
CA PHE A 229 -7.69 18.83 10.10
C PHE A 229 -6.42 17.97 10.11
N LEU A 230 -5.89 17.63 11.29
CA LEU A 230 -4.73 16.76 11.43
C LEU A 230 -5.01 15.34 10.93
N ILE A 231 -6.19 14.79 11.22
CA ILE A 231 -6.63 13.50 10.70
C ILE A 231 -6.71 13.52 9.16
N ASN A 232 -7.28 14.57 8.57
CA ASN A 232 -7.39 14.72 7.12
C ASN A 232 -6.00 14.83 6.47
N ILE A 233 -5.05 15.55 7.07
CA ILE A 233 -3.65 15.59 6.59
C ILE A 233 -3.04 14.19 6.59
N LEU A 234 -3.26 13.42 7.65
CA LEU A 234 -2.70 12.07 7.77
C LEU A 234 -3.33 11.10 6.76
N PHE A 235 -4.62 11.22 6.46
CA PHE A 235 -5.26 10.47 5.37
C PHE A 235 -4.76 10.90 3.99
N LEU A 236 -4.54 12.20 3.75
CA LEU A 236 -3.91 12.68 2.53
C LEU A 236 -2.50 12.09 2.36
N ILE A 237 -1.71 12.03 3.43
CA ILE A 237 -0.39 11.37 3.41
C ILE A 237 -0.53 9.90 3.01
N ASP A 238 -1.41 9.15 3.67
CA ASP A 238 -1.66 7.73 3.38
C ASP A 238 -2.02 7.52 1.91
N VAL A 239 -3.03 8.24 1.43
CA VAL A 239 -3.55 8.14 0.07
C VAL A 239 -2.50 8.55 -0.97
N ALA A 240 -1.74 9.62 -0.73
CA ALA A 240 -0.70 10.07 -1.64
C ALA A 240 0.41 9.02 -1.78
N PHE A 241 0.93 8.50 -0.67
CA PHE A 241 1.96 7.46 -0.67
C PHE A 241 1.46 6.16 -1.31
N ALA A 242 0.24 5.73 -0.98
CA ALA A 242 -0.37 4.55 -1.58
C ALA A 242 -0.50 4.71 -3.10
N THR A 243 -1.03 5.84 -3.57
CA THR A 243 -1.15 6.15 -5.01
C THR A 243 0.20 6.11 -5.71
N VAL A 244 1.22 6.75 -5.14
CA VAL A 244 2.57 6.74 -5.70
C VAL A 244 3.13 5.31 -5.75
N GLY A 245 2.93 4.50 -4.71
CA GLY A 245 3.35 3.10 -4.69
C GLY A 245 2.74 2.27 -5.82
N TYR A 246 1.46 2.48 -6.13
CA TYR A 246 0.77 1.81 -7.24
C TYR A 246 1.28 2.26 -8.62
N VAL A 247 1.47 3.57 -8.80
CA VAL A 247 1.93 4.13 -10.08
C VAL A 247 3.38 3.74 -10.37
N LEU A 248 4.28 3.91 -9.39
CA LEU A 248 5.72 3.70 -9.55
C LEU A 248 6.14 2.25 -9.30
N THR A 249 5.61 1.32 -10.10
CA THR A 249 5.97 -0.11 -10.08
C THR A 249 7.07 -0.42 -11.09
N MET A 250 8.33 -0.15 -10.74
CA MET A 250 9.47 -0.31 -11.67
C MET A 250 10.64 -1.04 -11.03
N ARG A 251 11.39 -1.82 -11.82
CA ARG A 251 12.55 -2.57 -11.35
C ARG A 251 13.73 -1.68 -10.93
N PRO A 252 14.10 -0.60 -11.65
CA PRO A 252 15.21 0.26 -11.22
C PRO A 252 15.01 0.91 -9.84
N LEU A 253 13.76 1.15 -9.45
CA LEU A 253 13.40 1.67 -8.12
C LEU A 253 13.31 0.57 -7.05
N ASP A 254 13.60 -0.69 -7.43
CA ASP A 254 13.34 -1.90 -6.65
C ASP A 254 11.92 -1.98 -6.06
N SER A 255 10.97 -1.30 -6.71
CA SER A 255 9.59 -1.23 -6.25
C SER A 255 8.71 -2.26 -6.94
N HIS A 256 9.16 -2.95 -7.99
CA HIS A 256 8.34 -3.92 -8.74
C HIS A 256 7.61 -4.98 -7.87
N ILE A 257 6.49 -5.49 -8.37
CA ILE A 257 5.77 -6.59 -7.74
C ILE A 257 6.58 -7.88 -7.91
N ARG A 258 6.89 -8.55 -6.78
CA ARG A 258 7.57 -9.85 -6.78
C ARG A 258 6.55 -10.98 -6.91
N SER A 259 5.45 -10.88 -6.16
CA SER A 259 4.29 -11.76 -6.31
C SER A 259 3.02 -11.09 -5.81
N SER A 260 1.87 -11.52 -6.34
CA SER A 260 0.54 -11.22 -5.80
C SER A 260 -0.01 -12.41 -5.04
N ASN A 261 -0.93 -12.17 -4.09
CA ASN A 261 -1.50 -13.19 -3.23
C ASN A 261 -2.27 -14.22 -4.06
N PRO A 262 -1.86 -15.51 -4.04
CA PRO A 262 -2.50 -16.56 -4.84
C PRO A 262 -3.83 -17.06 -4.26
N TYR A 263 -4.13 -16.74 -3.00
CA TYR A 263 -5.25 -17.35 -2.28
C TYR A 263 -6.54 -16.54 -2.42
N ALA A 264 -7.63 -17.16 -2.88
CA ALA A 264 -8.94 -16.51 -3.02
C ALA A 264 -9.42 -15.85 -1.71
N GLN A 265 -9.19 -16.49 -0.57
CA GLN A 265 -9.49 -15.92 0.76
C GLN A 265 -8.82 -14.56 1.00
N GLY A 266 -7.58 -14.36 0.51
CA GLY A 266 -6.88 -13.08 0.65
C GLY A 266 -7.54 -11.99 -0.19
N TRP A 267 -7.96 -12.33 -1.40
CA TRP A 267 -8.72 -11.43 -2.27
C TRP A 267 -10.06 -11.04 -1.65
N ILE A 268 -10.84 -12.00 -1.15
CA ILE A 268 -12.14 -11.72 -0.53
C ILE A 268 -11.96 -10.81 0.69
N ALA A 269 -11.03 -11.15 1.60
CA ALA A 269 -10.75 -10.36 2.80
C ALA A 269 -10.34 -8.91 2.45
N ALA A 270 -9.58 -8.72 1.35
CA ALA A 270 -9.22 -7.40 0.88
C ALA A 270 -10.40 -6.66 0.23
N LEU A 271 -11.12 -7.28 -0.73
CA LEU A 271 -12.18 -6.63 -1.50
C LEU A 271 -13.34 -6.15 -0.62
N ILE A 272 -13.68 -6.89 0.45
CA ILE A 272 -14.67 -6.44 1.44
C ILE A 272 -14.34 -5.05 2.01
N CYS A 273 -13.06 -4.64 2.00
CA CYS A 273 -12.58 -3.37 2.55
C CYS A 273 -12.51 -2.22 1.53
N TYR A 274 -12.80 -2.44 0.25
CA TYR A 274 -12.54 -1.44 -0.80
C TYR A 274 -13.72 -1.29 -1.78
N PRO A 275 -14.09 -0.06 -2.17
CA PRO A 275 -15.11 0.15 -3.21
C PRO A 275 -14.74 -0.55 -4.53
N PRO A 276 -15.73 -1.06 -5.29
CA PRO A 276 -17.17 -1.00 -5.05
C PRO A 276 -17.69 -2.11 -4.11
N PHE A 277 -16.84 -3.01 -3.61
CA PHE A 277 -17.23 -4.17 -2.81
C PHE A 277 -17.20 -3.91 -1.30
N ILE A 278 -17.01 -2.66 -0.89
CA ILE A 278 -16.90 -2.29 0.51
C ILE A 278 -18.19 -2.61 1.25
N LEU A 279 -18.13 -3.51 2.23
CA LEU A 279 -19.32 -3.92 2.98
C LEU A 279 -19.62 -3.05 4.20
N MET A 280 -18.58 -2.38 4.73
CA MET A 280 -18.66 -1.50 5.90
C MET A 280 -18.81 -0.02 5.54
N GLY A 281 -19.11 0.27 4.27
CA GLY A 281 -19.46 1.63 3.84
C GLY A 281 -20.88 1.99 4.27
N SER A 282 -21.21 3.28 4.25
CA SER A 282 -22.56 3.76 4.59
C SER A 282 -23.63 3.07 3.76
N GLY A 283 -24.68 2.57 4.42
CA GLY A 283 -25.75 1.78 3.81
C GLY A 283 -25.39 0.33 3.47
N GLY A 284 -24.16 -0.10 3.77
CA GLY A 284 -23.68 -1.47 3.55
C GLY A 284 -24.13 -2.47 4.64
N PRO A 285 -23.99 -3.78 4.40
CA PRO A 285 -24.41 -4.80 5.35
C PRO A 285 -23.56 -4.86 6.63
N LEU A 286 -22.33 -4.34 6.60
CA LEU A 286 -21.46 -4.16 7.76
C LEU A 286 -21.35 -2.69 8.18
N ASP A 287 -22.36 -1.89 7.85
CA ASP A 287 -22.44 -0.51 8.31
C ASP A 287 -22.77 -0.47 9.81
N TYR A 288 -21.74 -0.17 10.60
CA TYR A 288 -21.83 0.08 12.03
C TYR A 288 -22.06 1.57 12.36
N GLN A 289 -22.10 2.43 11.33
CA GLN A 289 -22.14 3.87 11.47
C GLN A 289 -23.60 4.33 11.51
N GLY A 290 -24.14 4.48 12.72
CA GLY A 290 -25.28 5.38 12.94
C GLY A 290 -24.86 6.84 12.95
N ASN A 291 -23.61 7.13 13.38
CA ASN A 291 -23.06 8.48 13.49
C ASN A 291 -21.53 8.42 13.40
N ASN A 292 -20.92 8.99 12.34
CA ASN A 292 -19.50 9.30 12.39
C ASN A 292 -19.31 10.39 13.45
N ASP A 293 -18.28 10.24 14.28
CA ASP A 293 -17.88 11.21 15.31
C ASP A 293 -18.75 11.28 16.58
N ALA A 294 -19.27 10.13 17.03
CA ALA A 294 -20.00 10.02 18.30
C ALA A 294 -19.28 10.63 19.51
N TRP A 295 -17.95 10.61 19.50
CA TRP A 295 -17.13 11.21 20.55
C TRP A 295 -17.35 12.73 20.71
N THR A 296 -17.64 13.47 19.64
CA THR A 296 -17.88 14.93 19.75
C THR A 296 -19.21 15.24 20.41
N PHE A 297 -20.21 14.38 20.21
CA PHE A 297 -21.52 14.49 20.86
C PHE A 297 -21.42 14.14 22.34
N TRP A 298 -20.83 13.00 22.68
CA TRP A 298 -20.79 12.54 24.09
C TRP A 298 -19.90 13.39 25.00
N PHE A 299 -18.87 14.03 24.44
CA PHE A 299 -17.99 14.92 25.19
C PHE A 299 -18.30 16.41 24.95
N GLU A 300 -19.48 16.72 24.41
CA GLU A 300 -19.94 18.10 24.28
C GLU A 300 -19.89 18.83 25.63
N GLY A 301 -19.43 20.08 25.61
CA GLY A 301 -19.22 20.88 26.83
C GLY A 301 -17.98 20.52 27.65
N GLN A 302 -17.20 19.50 27.25
CA GLN A 302 -15.98 19.06 27.96
C GLN A 302 -14.72 19.29 27.09
N PRO A 303 -14.23 20.54 26.97
CA PRO A 303 -13.18 20.90 26.00
C PRO A 303 -11.86 20.15 26.23
N VAL A 304 -11.49 19.87 27.49
CA VAL A 304 -10.26 19.12 27.81
C VAL A 304 -10.38 17.66 27.36
N VAL A 305 -11.54 17.03 27.58
CA VAL A 305 -11.78 15.63 27.18
C VAL A 305 -11.81 15.51 25.67
N LEU A 306 -12.48 16.44 24.98
CA LEU A 306 -12.49 16.53 23.52
C LEU A 306 -11.06 16.66 22.95
N ALA A 307 -10.22 17.51 23.53
CA ALA A 307 -8.84 17.67 23.08
C ALA A 307 -8.00 16.40 23.28
N ILE A 308 -8.14 15.73 24.44
CA ILE A 308 -7.44 14.47 24.73
C ILE A 308 -7.90 13.37 23.76
N TRP A 309 -9.21 13.23 23.55
CA TRP A 309 -9.78 12.20 22.69
C TRP A 309 -9.44 12.43 21.22
N GLY A 310 -9.57 13.68 20.74
CA GLY A 310 -9.13 14.09 19.41
C GLY A 310 -7.64 13.84 19.21
N GLY A 311 -6.80 14.16 20.20
CA GLY A 311 -5.36 13.86 20.17
C GLY A 311 -5.05 12.37 20.09
N LEU A 312 -5.80 11.52 20.79
CA LEU A 312 -5.68 10.07 20.69
C LEU A 312 -6.06 9.55 19.30
N LEU A 313 -7.13 10.07 18.70
CA LEU A 313 -7.54 9.74 17.33
C LEU A 313 -6.47 10.17 16.31
N VAL A 314 -5.92 11.39 16.45
CA VAL A 314 -4.80 11.88 15.64
C VAL A 314 -3.58 10.95 15.77
N LEU A 315 -3.22 10.53 16.99
CA LEU A 315 -2.10 9.61 17.22
C LEU A 315 -2.31 8.27 16.52
N LEU A 316 -3.51 7.70 16.59
CA LEU A 316 -3.85 6.45 15.92
C LEU A 316 -3.76 6.60 14.39
N THR A 317 -4.32 7.67 13.84
CA THR A 317 -4.19 7.98 12.41
C THR A 317 -2.74 8.23 12.01
N ALA A 318 -1.92 8.80 12.89
CA ALA A 318 -0.49 9.02 12.64
C ALA A 318 0.28 7.70 12.58
N ILE A 319 -0.01 6.75 13.46
CA ILE A 319 0.56 5.38 13.40
C ILE A 319 0.13 4.68 12.11
N TYR A 320 -1.14 4.83 11.73
CA TYR A 320 -1.68 4.29 10.48
C TYR A 320 -0.96 4.86 9.25
N ALA A 321 -0.88 6.19 9.12
CA ALA A 321 -0.19 6.85 8.01
C ALA A 321 1.33 6.56 8.00
N TRP A 322 1.95 6.47 9.19
CA TRP A 322 3.37 6.11 9.30
C TRP A 322 3.67 4.70 8.76
N ALA A 323 2.74 3.77 8.91
CA ALA A 323 2.89 2.43 8.34
C ALA A 323 3.00 2.49 6.81
N THR A 324 2.18 3.34 6.17
CA THR A 324 2.23 3.56 4.72
C THR A 324 3.48 4.33 4.29
N VAL A 325 3.88 5.36 5.04
CA VAL A 325 5.13 6.10 4.78
C VAL A 325 6.36 5.17 4.85
N ALA A 326 6.37 4.21 5.78
CA ALA A 326 7.45 3.22 5.90
C ALA A 326 7.58 2.31 4.67
N PHE A 327 6.52 2.10 3.89
CA PHE A 327 6.62 1.39 2.61
C PHE A 327 7.24 2.25 1.49
N GLY A 328 7.18 3.58 1.60
CA GLY A 328 7.60 4.50 0.54
C GLY A 328 6.99 4.12 -0.82
N LEU A 329 7.83 3.90 -1.83
CA LEU A 329 7.43 3.52 -3.20
C LEU A 329 6.86 2.10 -3.33
N ARG A 330 6.81 1.31 -2.26
CA ARG A 330 6.48 -0.13 -2.31
C ARG A 330 5.11 -0.48 -1.78
N PHE A 331 4.34 0.50 -1.30
CA PHE A 331 3.00 0.21 -0.79
C PHE A 331 2.14 -0.40 -1.88
N SER A 332 1.44 -1.49 -1.55
CA SER A 332 0.38 -2.07 -2.38
C SER A 332 -0.32 -3.19 -1.61
N ASN A 333 -1.64 -3.26 -1.76
CA ASN A 333 -2.47 -4.35 -1.27
C ASN A 333 -2.24 -5.64 -2.07
N LEU A 334 -2.43 -6.79 -1.44
CA LEU A 334 -2.39 -8.14 -2.07
C LEU A 334 -1.07 -8.48 -2.79
N THR A 335 0.01 -7.74 -2.55
CA THR A 335 1.28 -7.95 -3.25
C THR A 335 2.44 -7.97 -2.29
N HIS A 336 3.42 -8.81 -2.60
CA HIS A 336 4.72 -8.81 -1.98
C HIS A 336 5.70 -7.98 -2.84
N ARG A 337 6.24 -6.91 -2.25
CA ARG A 337 7.18 -5.97 -2.88
C ARG A 337 8.46 -5.78 -2.04
N GLY A 338 8.71 -6.69 -1.10
CA GLY A 338 9.73 -6.58 -0.06
C GLY A 338 9.11 -6.45 1.33
N ILE A 339 9.89 -6.83 2.34
CA ILE A 339 9.44 -6.94 3.73
C ILE A 339 9.86 -5.69 4.52
N MET A 340 8.88 -5.06 5.16
CA MET A 340 9.10 -3.87 5.99
C MET A 340 9.37 -4.30 7.43
N THR A 341 10.48 -3.83 8.00
CA THR A 341 10.85 -4.12 9.39
C THR A 341 11.14 -2.86 10.20
N HIS A 342 11.23 -1.70 9.55
CA HIS A 342 11.50 -0.42 10.20
C HIS A 342 10.20 0.36 10.50
N GLY A 343 10.34 1.56 11.10
CA GLY A 343 9.19 2.40 11.41
C GLY A 343 8.24 1.69 12.39
N PRO A 344 6.92 1.68 12.13
CA PRO A 344 5.94 1.07 13.02
C PRO A 344 5.94 -0.46 13.03
N TYR A 345 6.56 -1.07 12.02
CA TYR A 345 6.68 -2.52 11.90
C TYR A 345 7.56 -3.14 12.99
N ARG A 346 8.35 -2.36 13.72
CA ARG A 346 9.15 -2.87 14.85
C ARG A 346 8.31 -3.28 16.08
N TRP A 347 7.07 -2.78 16.18
CA TRP A 347 6.22 -3.00 17.36
C TRP A 347 5.14 -4.06 17.11
N THR A 348 4.64 -4.14 15.88
CA THR A 348 3.67 -5.14 15.44
C THR A 348 3.82 -5.38 13.94
N ARG A 349 3.41 -6.56 13.46
CA ARG A 349 3.45 -6.90 12.03
C ARG A 349 2.45 -6.12 11.19
N HIS A 350 1.35 -5.69 11.82
CA HIS A 350 0.22 -5.03 11.16
C HIS A 350 -0.16 -3.72 11.87
N PRO A 351 0.74 -2.72 11.92
CA PRO A 351 0.51 -1.48 12.66
C PRO A 351 -0.68 -0.69 12.10
N ALA A 352 -0.82 -0.64 10.77
CA ALA A 352 -1.94 0.01 10.10
C ALA A 352 -3.29 -0.62 10.51
N TYR A 353 -3.40 -1.94 10.49
CA TYR A 353 -4.66 -2.62 10.83
C TYR A 353 -5.01 -2.43 12.31
N LEU A 354 -4.04 -2.53 13.22
CA LEU A 354 -4.25 -2.31 14.64
C LEU A 354 -4.73 -0.87 14.90
N ALA A 355 -3.99 0.12 14.41
CA ALA A 355 -4.30 1.53 14.64
C ALA A 355 -5.65 1.94 14.04
N LYS A 356 -5.93 1.52 12.79
CA LYS A 356 -7.18 1.80 12.09
C LYS A 356 -8.39 1.18 12.80
N ASN A 357 -8.24 -0.06 13.27
CA ASN A 357 -9.34 -0.73 13.96
C ASN A 357 -9.61 -0.07 15.32
N THR A 358 -8.58 0.22 16.11
CA THR A 358 -8.72 0.99 17.36
C THR A 358 -9.32 2.37 17.11
N PHE A 359 -8.89 3.07 16.06
CA PHE A 359 -9.45 4.37 15.68
C PHE A 359 -10.97 4.28 15.48
N TRP A 360 -11.46 3.28 14.72
CA TRP A 360 -12.89 3.15 14.49
C TRP A 360 -13.70 2.85 15.75
N TRP A 361 -13.18 2.00 16.65
CA TRP A 361 -13.81 1.75 17.95
C TRP A 361 -13.96 3.03 18.78
N LEU A 362 -12.93 3.89 18.79
CA LEU A 362 -12.92 5.12 19.60
C LEU A 362 -13.67 6.28 18.94
N ALA A 363 -13.66 6.37 17.61
CA ALA A 363 -14.33 7.43 16.87
C ALA A 363 -15.85 7.19 16.80
N ALA A 364 -16.27 5.96 16.51
CA ALA A 364 -17.68 5.61 16.37
C ALA A 364 -18.39 5.37 17.70
N MET A 365 -17.64 5.05 18.78
CA MET A 365 -18.17 4.68 20.10
C MET A 365 -19.42 3.77 20.00
N PRO A 366 -19.31 2.60 19.36
CA PRO A 366 -20.46 1.78 18.97
C PRO A 366 -21.29 1.28 20.17
N PHE A 367 -20.69 1.30 21.37
CA PHE A 367 -21.30 0.95 22.65
C PHE A 367 -22.06 2.14 23.29
N LEU A 368 -22.00 3.34 22.70
CA LEU A 368 -22.71 4.55 23.12
C LEU A 368 -23.40 5.17 21.89
N PRO A 369 -24.51 4.59 21.39
CA PRO A 369 -25.22 5.17 20.25
C PRO A 369 -25.92 6.48 20.66
N MET A 370 -25.86 7.52 19.82
CA MET A 370 -26.54 8.80 20.09
C MET A 370 -28.06 8.66 20.19
N SER A 371 -28.65 7.61 19.60
CA SER A 371 -30.08 7.31 19.70
C SER A 371 -30.52 6.89 21.11
N GLY A 372 -29.57 6.52 21.98
CA GLY A 372 -29.86 5.92 23.29
C GLY A 372 -30.45 4.50 23.21
N SER A 373 -30.59 3.93 22.02
CA SER A 373 -31.21 2.62 21.80
C SER A 373 -30.26 1.47 22.18
N THR A 374 -30.71 0.58 23.07
CA THR A 374 -30.00 -0.66 23.39
C THR A 374 -29.84 -1.56 22.16
N VAL A 375 -30.79 -1.51 21.22
CA VAL A 375 -30.71 -2.28 19.97
C VAL A 375 -29.55 -1.77 19.11
N ASP A 376 -29.41 -0.45 18.99
CA ASP A 376 -28.31 0.15 18.23
C ASP A 376 -26.96 -0.12 18.89
N LEU A 377 -26.91 -0.12 20.23
CA LEU A 377 -25.72 -0.46 20.99
C LEU A 377 -25.24 -1.87 20.64
N ILE A 378 -26.13 -2.86 20.75
CA ILE A 378 -25.83 -4.27 20.47
C ILE A 378 -25.44 -4.44 18.99
N ARG A 379 -26.25 -3.87 18.08
CA ARG A 379 -26.03 -3.95 16.62
C ARG A 379 -24.67 -3.36 16.23
N ASN A 380 -24.41 -2.10 16.59
CA ASN A 380 -23.19 -1.40 16.18
C ASN A 380 -21.95 -2.08 16.76
N THR A 381 -22.00 -2.51 18.02
CA THR A 381 -20.91 -3.23 18.69
C THR A 381 -20.64 -4.59 18.04
N ALA A 382 -21.69 -5.36 17.70
CA ALA A 382 -21.52 -6.63 17.01
C ALA A 382 -20.96 -6.46 15.59
N ILE A 383 -21.44 -5.46 14.84
CA ILE A 383 -20.98 -5.20 13.47
C ILE A 383 -19.53 -4.73 13.46
N ILE A 384 -19.13 -3.79 14.33
CA ILE A 384 -17.73 -3.34 14.35
C ILE A 384 -16.77 -4.44 14.84
N ALA A 385 -17.24 -5.37 15.68
CA ALA A 385 -16.49 -6.59 16.01
C ALA A 385 -16.31 -7.50 14.77
N ALA A 386 -17.36 -7.65 13.95
CA ALA A 386 -17.26 -8.38 12.68
C ALA A 386 -16.29 -7.69 11.70
N VAL A 387 -16.35 -6.36 11.57
CA VAL A 387 -15.37 -5.57 10.78
C VAL A 387 -13.95 -5.80 11.28
N SER A 388 -13.75 -5.83 12.60
CA SER A 388 -12.45 -6.15 13.22
C SER A 388 -11.99 -7.58 12.86
N GLY A 389 -12.93 -8.54 12.84
CA GLY A 389 -12.69 -9.89 12.36
C GLY A 389 -12.25 -9.96 10.89
N VAL A 390 -12.82 -9.13 10.00
CA VAL A 390 -12.38 -9.02 8.61
C VAL A 390 -10.94 -8.54 8.51
N TYR A 391 -10.54 -7.51 9.29
CA TYR A 391 -9.15 -7.04 9.31
C TYR A 391 -8.18 -8.07 9.89
N TYR A 392 -8.60 -8.83 10.90
CA TYR A 392 -7.81 -9.95 11.41
C TYR A 392 -7.64 -11.05 10.34
N TRP A 393 -8.70 -11.42 9.62
CA TRP A 393 -8.65 -12.39 8.53
C TRP A 393 -7.74 -11.92 7.40
N ARG A 394 -7.84 -10.64 7.04
CA ARG A 394 -6.96 -9.99 6.06
C ARG A 394 -5.50 -10.04 6.48
N ALA A 395 -5.19 -9.71 7.73
CA ALA A 395 -3.84 -9.83 8.28
C ALA A 395 -3.30 -11.26 8.12
N LYS A 396 -4.10 -12.27 8.51
CA LYS A 396 -3.66 -13.69 8.45
C LYS A 396 -3.45 -14.20 7.03
N THR A 397 -4.29 -13.79 6.09
CA THR A 397 -4.13 -14.18 4.67
C THR A 397 -2.95 -13.47 4.01
N GLU A 398 -2.61 -12.26 4.44
CA GLU A 398 -1.37 -11.57 4.06
C GLU A 398 -0.14 -12.28 4.62
N GLU A 399 -0.12 -12.61 5.91
CA GLU A 399 0.97 -13.39 6.52
C GLU A 399 1.18 -14.72 5.81
N LYS A 400 0.09 -15.43 5.46
CA LYS A 400 0.16 -16.69 4.71
C LYS A 400 0.86 -16.52 3.36
N HIS A 401 0.59 -15.44 2.65
CA HIS A 401 1.25 -15.14 1.36
C HIS A 401 2.72 -14.76 1.57
N LEU A 402 3.03 -13.91 2.55
CA LEU A 402 4.39 -13.45 2.82
C LEU A 402 5.31 -14.54 3.36
N MET A 403 4.77 -15.57 4.05
CA MET A 403 5.55 -16.68 4.60
C MET A 403 6.33 -17.50 3.57
N ALA A 404 6.02 -17.38 2.28
CA ALA A 404 6.83 -17.97 1.22
C ALA A 404 8.20 -17.28 1.06
N ASP A 405 8.38 -16.05 1.55
CA ASP A 405 9.65 -15.31 1.49
C ASP A 405 10.51 -15.58 2.74
N PRO A 406 11.76 -16.06 2.59
CA PRO A 406 12.70 -16.23 3.70
C PRO A 406 12.92 -14.98 4.55
N ALA A 407 12.91 -13.79 3.96
CA ALA A 407 13.04 -12.52 4.69
C ALA A 407 11.85 -12.28 5.62
N TYR A 408 10.64 -12.70 5.20
CA TYR A 408 9.46 -12.61 6.06
C TYR A 408 9.51 -13.63 7.20
N GLN A 409 10.00 -14.85 6.94
CA GLN A 409 10.18 -15.86 7.99
C GLN A 409 11.15 -15.36 9.07
N GLN A 410 12.29 -14.80 8.67
CA GLN A 410 13.25 -14.19 9.59
C GLN A 410 12.62 -13.06 10.41
N TYR A 411 11.89 -12.16 9.74
CA TYR A 411 11.19 -11.07 10.41
C TYR A 411 10.10 -11.57 11.37
N TRP A 412 9.31 -12.56 10.98
CA TRP A 412 8.31 -13.20 11.84
C TRP A 412 8.98 -13.70 13.10
N HIS A 413 10.04 -14.51 12.97
CA HIS A 413 10.73 -15.13 14.11
C HIS A 413 11.36 -14.08 15.03
N TRP A 414 11.91 -13.01 14.46
CA TRP A 414 12.40 -11.88 15.25
C TRP A 414 11.28 -11.18 16.02
N MET A 415 10.13 -10.93 15.38
CA MET A 415 8.98 -10.27 16.02
C MET A 415 8.46 -11.06 17.22
N GLU A 416 8.44 -12.37 17.12
CA GLU A 416 7.90 -13.22 18.18
C GLU A 416 8.78 -13.22 19.44
N ARG A 417 10.09 -13.00 19.28
CA ARG A 417 11.04 -12.86 20.39
C ARG A 417 11.11 -11.44 20.95
N ASN A 418 10.93 -10.42 20.10
CA ASN A 418 11.30 -9.04 20.44
C ASN A 418 10.14 -8.04 20.48
N ALA A 419 9.06 -8.25 19.72
CA ALA A 419 8.06 -7.21 19.53
C ALA A 419 7.05 -7.14 20.69
N PRO A 420 6.73 -5.93 21.22
CA PRO A 420 5.85 -5.79 22.38
C PRO A 420 4.44 -6.36 22.18
N VAL A 421 3.82 -6.17 21.01
CA VAL A 421 2.43 -6.59 20.79
C VAL A 421 2.31 -8.13 20.75
N PRO A 422 3.08 -8.87 19.92
CA PRO A 422 3.09 -10.33 19.98
C PRO A 422 3.40 -10.88 21.38
N ARG A 423 4.38 -10.28 22.09
CA ARG A 423 4.75 -10.71 23.45
C ARG A 423 3.63 -10.49 24.46
N PHE A 424 2.91 -9.37 24.38
CA PHE A 424 1.76 -9.11 25.22
C PHE A 424 0.67 -10.19 25.02
N PHE A 425 0.33 -10.51 23.77
CA PHE A 425 -0.67 -11.56 23.50
C PHE A 425 -0.18 -12.96 23.85
N ALA A 426 1.10 -13.29 23.66
CA ALA A 426 1.68 -14.57 24.08
C ALA A 426 1.61 -14.74 25.60
N TRP A 427 1.95 -13.68 26.35
CA TRP A 427 1.80 -13.63 27.80
C TRP A 427 0.33 -13.77 28.22
N ALA A 428 -0.57 -12.97 27.65
CA ALA A 428 -1.99 -12.97 28.00
C ALA A 428 -2.70 -14.30 27.70
N THR A 429 -2.29 -15.00 26.61
CA THR A 429 -2.90 -16.27 26.19
C THR A 429 -2.19 -17.51 26.72
N ARG A 430 -1.13 -17.35 27.53
CA ARG A 430 -0.23 -18.43 28.02
C ARG A 430 0.27 -19.36 26.89
N ARG A 431 0.36 -18.86 25.66
CA ARG A 431 0.93 -19.61 24.54
C ARG A 431 2.44 -19.45 24.58
N SER A 432 3.17 -20.54 24.80
CA SER A 432 4.59 -20.60 24.44
C SER A 432 4.70 -20.34 22.93
N ALA A 433 5.68 -19.52 22.53
CA ALA A 433 5.90 -19.13 21.13
C ALA A 433 5.96 -20.40 20.26
N ARG A 434 4.87 -20.72 19.55
CA ARG A 434 4.86 -21.85 18.62
C ARG A 434 5.52 -21.38 17.33
N PRO A 435 6.61 -22.01 16.87
CA PRO A 435 7.09 -21.77 15.53
C PRO A 435 5.98 -22.18 14.57
N MET A 436 5.52 -21.24 13.74
CA MET A 436 4.57 -21.54 12.68
C MET A 436 5.34 -22.28 11.59
N GLN A 437 5.26 -23.61 11.56
CA GLN A 437 5.83 -24.40 10.47
C GLN A 437 5.17 -23.97 9.16
N ALA A 438 6.00 -23.70 8.15
CA ALA A 438 5.52 -23.50 6.79
C ALA A 438 4.65 -24.69 6.41
N GLY A 439 3.38 -24.43 6.06
CA GLY A 439 2.52 -25.48 5.53
C GLY A 439 3.17 -25.99 4.25
N ILE A 440 3.73 -27.19 4.31
CA ILE A 440 4.12 -27.95 3.13
C ILE A 440 2.84 -28.09 2.31
N VAL A 441 2.82 -27.48 1.13
CA VAL A 441 1.80 -27.75 0.12
C VAL A 441 1.96 -29.23 -0.22
N PRO A 442 0.95 -30.09 0.00
CA PRO A 442 0.99 -31.43 -0.58
C PRO A 442 1.04 -31.23 -2.10
N ALA A 443 2.03 -31.83 -2.74
CA ALA A 443 2.00 -31.99 -4.18
C ALA A 443 0.87 -32.98 -4.49
N GLU A 444 -0.26 -32.46 -4.94
CA GLU A 444 -1.24 -33.19 -5.74
C GLU A 444 -1.49 -32.43 -7.04
#